data_AF-G0HMN9-F1
#
_entry.id   AF-G0HMN9-F1
#
_cell.length_a   1.000
_cell.length_b   1.000
_cell.length_c   1.000
_cell.angle_alpha   90.00
_cell.angle_beta   90.00
_cell.angle_gamma   90.00
#
_symmetry.space_group_name_H-M   'P 1'
#
loop_
_entity.id
_entity.type
_entity.pdbx_description
1 polymer ?
#
loop_
_entity_poly.entity_id
_entity_poly.type
_entity_poly.pdbx_seq_one_letter_code
_entity_poly.pdbx_strand_id
1 'polypeptide(L)'
;MRRLLLALPFLILGVLYLFVDFRETPLIIVALNWLTFALEYRYGGESKEGEELVALGVSMSILLLPLHEAIAEILALFIFILVMTALFIKFKMGA
;
A
#
# COMPACT_ATOMS: atom_id res chain seq x y z
N MET A 1 -13.59 13.47 -1.35
CA MET A 1 -13.08 12.29 -2.09
C MET A 1 -11.93 11.72 -1.31
N ARG A 2 -11.90 10.40 -1.09
CA ARG A 2 -10.81 9.74 -0.36
C ARG A 2 -9.52 9.83 -1.20
N ARG A 3 -8.47 10.47 -0.67
CA ARG A 3 -7.19 10.64 -1.40
C ARG A 3 -6.53 9.29 -1.69
N LEU A 4 -6.85 8.29 -0.86
CA LEU A 4 -6.47 6.90 -1.05
C LEU A 4 -6.80 6.34 -2.45
N LEU A 5 -7.90 6.78 -3.07
CA LEU A 5 -8.31 6.28 -4.40
C LEU A 5 -7.31 6.63 -5.52
N LEU A 6 -6.40 7.58 -5.29
CA LEU A 6 -5.30 7.89 -6.21
C LEU A 6 -4.37 6.69 -6.41
N ALA A 7 -4.28 5.77 -5.45
CA ALA A 7 -3.47 4.55 -5.55
C ALA A 7 -4.11 3.44 -6.40
N LEU A 8 -5.42 3.50 -6.65
CA LEU A 8 -6.16 2.45 -7.35
C LEU A 8 -5.63 2.13 -8.76
N PRO A 9 -5.34 3.11 -9.64
CA PRO A 9 -4.76 2.80 -10.95
C PRO A 9 -3.41 2.08 -10.83
N PHE A 10 -2.59 2.43 -9.84
CA PHE A 10 -1.30 1.77 -9.60
C PHE A 10 -1.48 0.35 -9.08
N LEU A 11 -2.44 0.10 -8.19
CA LEU A 11 -2.76 -1.27 -7.76
C LEU A 11 -3.17 -2.17 -8.93
N ILE A 12 -3.96 -1.63 -9.87
CA ILE A 12 -4.33 -2.34 -11.10
C ILE A 12 -3.08 -2.62 -11.94
N LEU A 13 -2.19 -1.63 -12.12
CA LEU A 13 -0.92 -1.83 -12.81
C LEU A 13 -0.06 -2.90 -12.15
N GLY A 14 -0.02 -2.95 -10.82
CA GLY A 14 0.69 -3.98 -10.06
C GLY A 14 0.16 -5.38 -10.35
N VAL A 15 -1.16 -5.55 -10.38
CA VAL A 15 -1.79 -6.84 -10.75
C VAL A 15 -1.48 -7.21 -12.19
N LEU A 16 -1.55 -6.25 -13.11
CA LEU A 16 -1.20 -6.47 -14.52
C LEU A 16 0.27 -6.87 -14.68
N TYR A 17 1.17 -6.28 -13.88
CA TYR A 17 2.59 -6.62 -13.88
C TYR A 17 2.85 -8.09 -13.49
N LEU A 18 2.05 -8.66 -12.58
CA LEU A 18 2.17 -10.08 -12.21
C LEU A 18 1.92 -11.05 -13.38
N PHE A 19 1.18 -10.64 -14.42
CA PHE A 19 1.04 -11.45 -15.64
C PHE A 19 2.30 -11.44 -16.50
N VAL A 20 3.16 -10.42 -16.35
CA VAL A 20 4.45 -10.32 -17.03
C VAL A 20 5.53 -11.03 -16.23
N ASP A 21 5.50 -10.90 -14.91
CA ASP A 21 6.55 -11.37 -14.01
C ASP A 21 5.97 -11.94 -12.71
N PHE A 22 5.76 -13.25 -12.71
CA PHE A 22 5.16 -13.99 -11.61
C PHE A 22 6.22 -14.59 -10.67
N ARG A 23 7.04 -13.73 -10.07
CA ARG A 23 8.01 -14.08 -9.03
C ARG A 23 7.47 -13.78 -7.64
N GLU A 24 8.08 -14.38 -6.62
CA GLU A 24 7.68 -14.23 -5.22
C GLU A 24 7.71 -12.76 -4.76
N THR A 25 8.77 -12.02 -5.08
CA THR A 25 8.93 -10.62 -4.66
C THR A 25 7.84 -9.69 -5.24
N PRO A 26 7.59 -9.65 -6.57
CA PRO A 26 6.44 -8.92 -7.13
C PRO A 26 5.10 -9.30 -6.49
N LEU A 27 4.86 -10.60 -6.28
CA LEU A 27 3.63 -11.09 -5.66
C LEU A 27 3.44 -10.52 -4.25
N ILE A 28 4.49 -10.55 -3.43
CA ILE A 28 4.49 -10.01 -2.06
C ILE A 28 4.24 -8.51 -2.08
N ILE A 29 4.93 -7.75 -2.93
CA ILE A 29 4.75 -6.29 -3.04
C ILE A 29 3.30 -5.95 -3.39
N VAL A 30 2.75 -6.60 -4.42
CA VAL A 30 1.37 -6.34 -4.87
C VAL A 30 0.36 -6.74 -3.80
N ALA A 31 0.56 -7.89 -3.12
CA ALA A 31 -0.31 -8.33 -2.03
C ALA A 31 -0.29 -7.36 -0.84
N LEU A 32 0.90 -6.92 -0.40
CA LEU A 32 1.05 -5.95 0.69
C LEU A 32 0.39 -4.61 0.37
N ASN A 33 0.55 -4.14 -0.86
CA ASN A 33 -0.07 -2.90 -1.33
C ASN A 33 -1.60 -2.99 -1.34
N TRP A 34 -2.16 -4.11 -1.81
CA TRP A 34 -3.61 -4.35 -1.75
C TRP A 34 -4.13 -4.45 -0.33
N LEU A 35 -3.41 -5.15 0.56
CA LEU A 35 -3.78 -5.25 1.98
C LEU A 35 -3.75 -3.88 2.65
N THR A 36 -2.68 -3.12 2.45
CA THR A 36 -2.53 -1.74 2.93
C THR A 36 -3.70 -0.87 2.48
N PHE A 37 -4.01 -0.89 1.18
CA PHE A 37 -5.13 -0.13 0.64
C PHE A 37 -6.47 -0.56 1.23
N ALA A 38 -6.74 -1.87 1.33
CA ALA A 38 -7.98 -2.38 1.87
C ALA A 38 -8.17 -2.02 3.35
N LEU A 39 -7.09 -2.08 4.13
CA LEU A 39 -7.07 -1.70 5.54
C LEU A 39 -7.33 -0.21 5.74
N GLU A 40 -6.59 0.65 5.04
CA GLU A 40 -6.78 2.11 5.12
C GLU A 40 -8.16 2.52 4.60
N TYR A 41 -8.63 1.91 3.53
CA TYR A 41 -9.97 2.16 3.00
C TYR A 41 -11.07 1.77 3.98
N ARG A 42 -10.92 0.64 4.68
CA ARG A 42 -11.99 0.14 5.56
C ARG A 42 -11.97 0.77 6.94
N TYR A 43 -10.79 0.94 7.53
CA TYR A 43 -10.63 1.28 8.95
C TYR A 43 -9.91 2.61 9.18
N GLY A 44 -9.25 3.17 8.17
CA GLY A 44 -8.57 4.46 8.22
C GLY A 44 -9.53 5.64 7.99
N GLY A 45 -8.99 6.72 7.42
CA GLY A 45 -9.77 7.93 7.06
C GLY A 45 -9.90 8.99 8.15
N GLU A 46 -9.03 8.96 9.15
CA GLU A 46 -8.98 10.00 10.20
C GLU A 46 -8.25 11.27 9.76
N SER A 47 -7.30 11.14 8.82
CA SER A 47 -6.51 12.26 8.30
C SER A 47 -6.38 12.20 6.79
N LYS A 48 -6.67 13.32 6.13
CA LYS A 48 -6.43 13.49 4.68
C LYS A 48 -4.95 13.37 4.32
N GLU A 49 -4.06 13.84 5.20
CA GLU A 49 -2.61 13.74 5.00
C GLU A 49 -2.14 12.29 5.12
N GLY A 50 -2.69 11.54 6.10
CA GLY A 50 -2.44 10.11 6.24
C GLY A 50 -2.89 9.31 5.02
N GLU A 51 -4.11 9.56 4.53
CA GLU A 51 -4.62 8.92 3.31
C GLU A 51 -3.71 9.18 2.09
N GLU A 52 -3.17 10.39 1.97
CA GLU A 52 -2.29 10.77 0.86
C GLU A 52 -0.91 10.12 0.97
N LEU A 53 -0.33 10.07 2.17
CA LEU A 53 0.93 9.36 2.41
C LEU A 53 0.81 7.87 2.10
N VAL A 54 -0.29 7.23 2.50
CA VAL A 54 -0.56 5.83 2.15
C VAL A 54 -0.73 5.67 0.64
N ALA A 55 -1.50 6.56 0.00
CA ALA A 55 -1.69 6.51 -1.44
C ALA A 55 -0.37 6.63 -2.22
N LEU A 56 0.47 7.58 -1.82
CA LEU A 56 1.80 7.78 -2.41
C LEU A 56 2.72 6.59 -2.16
N GLY A 57 2.74 6.06 -0.94
CA GLY A 57 3.55 4.89 -0.58
C GLY A 57 3.20 3.66 -1.42
N VAL A 58 1.90 3.36 -1.56
CA VAL A 58 1.39 2.27 -2.39
C VAL A 58 1.70 2.51 -3.88
N SER A 59 1.52 3.74 -4.36
CA SER A 59 1.76 4.06 -5.78
C SER A 59 3.25 3.95 -6.12
N MET A 60 4.13 4.48 -5.27
CA MET A 60 5.57 4.47 -5.48
C MET A 60 6.17 3.08 -5.41
N SER A 61 5.70 2.22 -4.49
CA SER A 61 6.19 0.85 -4.42
C SER A 61 5.84 0.05 -5.69
N ILE A 62 4.67 0.27 -6.29
CA ILE A 62 4.34 -0.34 -7.60
C ILE A 62 5.22 0.23 -8.72
N LEU A 63 5.43 1.56 -8.77
CA LEU A 63 6.25 2.18 -9.81
C LEU A 63 7.73 1.79 -9.71
N LEU A 64 8.23 1.54 -8.49
CA LEU A 64 9.60 1.10 -8.25
C LEU A 64 9.79 -0.39 -8.53
N LEU A 65 8.72 -1.18 -8.56
CA LEU A 65 8.78 -2.62 -8.77
C LEU A 65 9.64 -3.01 -10.00
N PRO A 66 9.46 -2.44 -11.21
CA PRO A 66 10.30 -2.78 -12.36
C PRO A 66 11.71 -2.14 -12.34
N LEU A 67 11.98 -1.18 -11.46
CA LEU A 67 13.25 -0.42 -11.43
C LEU A 67 14.19 -0.93 -10.34
N HIS A 68 13.65 -1.13 -9.13
CA HIS A 68 14.38 -1.50 -7.92
C HIS A 68 13.47 -2.32 -6.99
N GLU A 69 13.31 -3.62 -7.27
CA GLU A 69 12.44 -4.54 -6.53
C GLU A 69 12.67 -4.49 -5.01
N ALA A 70 13.93 -4.48 -4.55
CA ALA A 70 14.25 -4.44 -3.12
C ALA A 70 13.75 -3.16 -2.42
N ILE A 71 13.84 -2.01 -3.10
CA ILE A 71 13.35 -0.74 -2.54
C ILE A 71 11.82 -0.73 -2.52
N ALA A 72 11.19 -1.26 -3.59
CA ALA A 72 9.75 -1.41 -3.66
C ALA A 72 9.20 -2.29 -2.53
N GLU A 73 9.87 -3.40 -2.24
CA GLU A 73 9.52 -4.31 -1.14
C GLU A 73 9.65 -3.65 0.22
N ILE A 74 10.78 -3.01 0.50
CA ILE A 74 11.00 -2.29 1.76
C ILE A 74 9.93 -1.21 1.95
N LEU A 75 9.60 -0.46 0.90
CA LEU A 75 8.59 0.58 0.96
C LEU A 75 7.19 0.00 1.21
N ALA A 76 6.80 -1.06 0.51
CA ALA A 76 5.52 -1.72 0.70
C ALA A 76 5.36 -2.27 2.12
N LEU A 77 6.41 -2.93 2.64
CA LEU A 77 6.46 -3.42 4.03
C LEU A 77 6.37 -2.27 5.03
N PHE A 78 7.13 -1.20 4.83
CA PHE A 78 7.16 -0.06 5.72
C PHE A 78 5.78 0.61 5.86
N ILE A 79 5.12 0.88 4.73
CA ILE A 79 3.78 1.48 4.73
C ILE A 79 2.75 0.53 5.35
N PHE A 80 2.83 -0.77 5.06
CA PHE A 80 1.95 -1.76 5.68
C PHE A 80 2.09 -1.77 7.21
N ILE A 81 3.32 -1.77 7.73
CA ILE A 81 3.58 -1.72 9.18
C ILE A 81 3.04 -0.42 9.79
N LEU A 82 3.17 0.73 9.12
CA LEU A 82 2.61 1.99 9.59
C LEU A 82 1.09 1.94 9.69
N VAL A 83 0.40 1.45 8.65
CA VAL A 83 -1.06 1.30 8.67
C VAL A 83 -1.49 0.33 9.77
N MET A 84 -0.83 -0.83 9.90
CA MET A 84 -1.12 -1.80 10.95
C MET A 84 -0.90 -1.21 12.35
N THR A 85 0.15 -0.42 12.54
CA THR A 85 0.45 0.25 13.80
C THR A 85 -0.61 1.30 14.14
N ALA A 86 -0.99 2.13 13.16
CA ALA A 86 -2.04 3.13 13.33
C ALA A 86 -3.38 2.47 13.70
N LEU A 87 -3.76 1.40 13.00
CA LEU A 87 -4.98 0.64 13.30
C LEU A 87 -4.91 -0.05 14.66
N PHE A 88 -3.75 -0.62 15.02
CA PHE A 88 -3.57 -1.23 16.33
C PHE A 88 -3.73 -0.22 17.46
N ILE A 89 -3.14 0.97 17.32
CA ILE A 89 -3.29 2.07 18.29
C ILE A 89 -4.77 2.47 18.39
N LYS A 90 -5.43 2.68 17.26
CA LYS A 90 -6.86 3.02 17.19
C LYS A 90 -7.73 2.01 17.94
N PHE A 91 -7.64 0.73 17.59
CA PHE A 91 -8.47 -0.30 18.20
C PHE A 91 -8.11 -0.61 19.66
N LYS A 92 -6.84 -0.46 20.06
CA LYS A 92 -6.40 -0.69 21.44
C LYS A 92 -6.73 0.49 22.36
N MET A 93 -6.60 1.72 21.87
CA MET A 93 -6.83 2.92 22.67
C MET A 93 -8.28 3.42 22.64
N GLY A 94 -9.14 2.84 21.80
CA GLY A 94 -10.56 3.19 21.76
C GLY A 94 -10.84 4.61 21.26
N ALA A 95 -9.95 5.14 20.42
CA ALA A 95 -10.11 6.42 19.74
C ALA A 95 -11.05 6.29 18.53
#